data_AF-A0A2W6RJX2-F1
#
_entry.id   AF-A0A2W6RJX2-F1
#
_cell.length_a   1.000
_cell.length_b   1.000
_cell.length_c   1.000
_cell.angle_alpha   90.00
_cell.angle_beta   90.00
_cell.angle_gamma   90.00
#
_symmetry.space_group_name_H-M   'P 1'
#
loop_
_entity.id
_entity.type
_entity.pdbx_description
1 polymer ?
#
loop_
_entity_poly.entity_id
_entity_poly.type
_entity_poly.pdbx_seq_one_letter_code
_entity_poly.pdbx_strand_id
1 'polypeptide(L)'
;MQTQSTNTESLNKRQIAKAATRAKLIAAARKLWAEPGTYEVVGIREIATEMGMSPGAVFANVVSKADLWRLAMGYEPPVDGPAVRKVLRAAAGRAAVEAFRARREAA
;
A
#
# COMPACT_ATOMS: atom_id res chain seq x y z
N MET A 1 20.94 -25.66 34.87
CA MET A 1 19.81 -25.83 33.93
C MET A 1 19.28 -24.47 33.54
N GLN A 2 19.16 -24.24 32.22
CA GLN A 2 18.36 -23.26 31.48
C GLN A 2 18.71 -21.75 31.54
N THR A 3 19.33 -21.35 30.43
CA THR A 3 19.42 -20.02 29.82
C THR A 3 18.04 -19.47 29.43
N GLN A 4 17.72 -18.23 29.78
CA GLN A 4 16.68 -17.45 29.10
C GLN A 4 17.22 -16.06 28.79
N SER A 5 17.66 -15.89 27.55
CA SER A 5 18.05 -14.60 26.97
C SER A 5 16.79 -13.76 26.70
N THR A 6 16.70 -12.60 27.33
CA THR A 6 15.64 -11.59 27.15
C THR A 6 15.80 -10.90 25.79
N ASN A 7 15.18 -11.45 24.74
CA ASN A 7 15.19 -10.88 23.39
C ASN A 7 13.90 -10.10 23.07
N THR A 8 13.53 -9.13 23.92
CA THR A 8 12.27 -8.36 23.78
C THR A 8 12.46 -6.99 23.13
N GLU A 9 13.69 -6.45 23.06
CA GLU A 9 13.93 -5.09 22.55
C GLU A 9 14.05 -4.97 21.01
N SER A 10 14.23 -6.08 20.30
CA SER A 10 14.42 -6.07 18.83
C SER A 10 13.12 -6.21 18.02
N LEU A 11 12.01 -6.53 18.68
CA LEU A 11 10.73 -6.83 18.03
C LEU A 11 10.01 -5.60 17.46
N ASN A 12 10.24 -4.41 18.03
CA ASN A 12 9.48 -3.21 17.65
C ASN A 12 9.95 -2.58 16.32
N LYS A 13 11.27 -2.54 16.06
CA LYS A 13 11.82 -1.91 14.84
C LYS A 13 11.39 -2.63 13.56
N ARG A 14 11.34 -3.96 13.59
CA ARG A 14 10.92 -4.78 12.43
C ARG A 14 9.41 -4.65 12.16
N GLN A 15 8.60 -4.58 13.21
CA GLN A 15 7.15 -4.38 13.07
C GLN A 15 6.82 -2.99 12.54
N ILE A 16 7.52 -1.95 13.01
CA ILE A 16 7.40 -0.57 12.49
C ILE A 16 7.79 -0.52 11.01
N ALA A 17 8.93 -1.12 10.62
CA ALA A 17 9.35 -1.17 9.22
C ALA A 17 8.33 -1.90 8.34
N LYS A 18 7.76 -3.01 8.82
CA LYS A 18 6.71 -3.75 8.10
C LYS A 18 5.43 -2.92 7.96
N ALA A 19 5.00 -2.24 9.01
CA ALA A 19 3.83 -1.36 8.98
C ALA A 19 4.03 -0.17 8.03
N ALA A 20 5.21 0.44 8.03
CA ALA A 20 5.57 1.53 7.12
C ALA A 20 5.57 1.09 5.65
N THR A 21 6.16 -0.07 5.35
CA THR A 21 6.12 -0.66 4.00
C THR A 21 4.69 -0.96 3.55
N ARG A 22 3.87 -1.52 4.43
CA ARG A 22 2.45 -1.80 4.15
C ARG A 22 1.65 -0.51 3.91
N ALA A 23 1.91 0.55 4.66
CA ALA A 23 1.28 1.85 4.44
C ALA A 23 1.64 2.46 3.08
N LYS A 24 2.92 2.36 2.68
CA LYS A 24 3.38 2.78 1.35
C LYS A 24 2.72 1.98 0.23
N LEU A 25 2.61 0.66 0.40
CA LEU A 25 1.92 -0.23 -0.54
C LEU A 25 0.46 0.16 -0.73
N ILE A 26 -0.24 0.44 0.37
CA ILE A 26 -1.63 0.91 0.34
C ILE A 26 -1.74 2.26 -0.37
N ALA A 27 -0.82 3.19 -0.12
CA ALA A 27 -0.81 4.50 -0.77
C ALA A 27 -0.57 4.40 -2.29
N ALA A 28 0.39 3.57 -2.72
CA ALA A 28 0.68 3.33 -4.14
C ALA A 28 -0.51 2.67 -4.84
N ALA A 29 -1.09 1.64 -4.22
CA ALA A 29 -2.28 0.97 -4.74
C ALA A 29 -3.46 1.94 -4.91
N ARG A 30 -3.70 2.82 -3.93
CA ARG A 30 -4.75 3.87 -4.01
C ARG A 30 -4.51 4.86 -5.13
N LYS A 31 -3.26 5.22 -5.41
CA LYS A 31 -2.90 6.14 -6.49
C LYS A 31 -3.15 5.52 -7.87
N LEU A 32 -2.73 4.27 -8.07
CA LEU A 32 -2.87 3.60 -9.35
C LEU A 32 -4.31 3.18 -9.65
N TRP A 33 -5.07 2.79 -8.63
CA TRP A 33 -6.50 2.44 -8.76
C TRP A 33 -7.44 3.65 -8.71
N ALA A 34 -6.93 4.87 -8.81
CA ALA A 34 -7.75 6.09 -8.75
C ALA A 34 -8.66 6.27 -9.97
N GLU A 35 -8.22 5.77 -11.14
CA GLU A 35 -8.92 5.93 -12.42
C GLU A 35 -9.87 4.74 -12.68
N PRO A 36 -11.09 4.93 -13.19
CA PRO A 36 -12.01 3.84 -13.53
C PRO A 36 -11.39 2.78 -14.45
N GLY A 37 -11.74 1.51 -14.21
CA GLY A 37 -11.27 0.39 -15.02
C GLY A 37 -9.81 -0.01 -14.80
N THR A 38 -9.07 0.72 -13.96
CA THR A 38 -7.67 0.37 -13.65
C THR A 38 -7.53 -0.87 -12.79
N TYR A 39 -8.58 -1.34 -12.12
CA TYR A 39 -8.51 -2.59 -11.39
C TYR A 39 -8.12 -3.76 -12.30
N GLU A 40 -8.62 -3.83 -13.53
CA GLU A 40 -8.30 -4.93 -14.46
C GLU A 40 -6.87 -4.84 -15.00
N VAL A 41 -6.41 -3.64 -15.35
CA VAL A 41 -5.10 -3.41 -15.98
C VAL A 41 -3.95 -3.24 -14.98
N VAL A 42 -4.21 -2.74 -13.76
CA VAL A 42 -3.21 -2.56 -12.71
C VAL A 42 -3.34 -3.69 -11.70
N GLY A 43 -2.36 -4.59 -11.73
CA GLY A 43 -2.20 -5.66 -10.77
C GLY A 43 -1.13 -5.36 -9.71
N ILE A 44 -0.80 -6.41 -8.96
CA ILE A 44 0.20 -6.35 -7.88
C ILE A 44 1.59 -5.99 -8.44
N ARG A 45 1.91 -6.42 -9.66
CA ARG A 45 3.22 -6.21 -10.28
C ARG A 45 3.45 -4.74 -10.62
N GLU A 46 2.44 -4.06 -11.16
CA GLU A 46 2.50 -2.65 -11.51
C GLU A 46 2.69 -1.78 -10.26
N ILE A 47 1.98 -2.13 -9.17
CA ILE A 47 2.11 -1.47 -7.87
C ILE A 47 3.50 -1.73 -7.26
N ALA A 48 4.03 -2.94 -7.40
CA ALA A 48 5.38 -3.27 -6.96
C ALA A 48 6.44 -2.42 -7.69
N THR A 49 6.29 -2.29 -9.02
CA THR A 49 7.14 -1.45 -9.86
C THR A 49 7.10 0.02 -9.46
N GLU A 50 5.91 0.59 -9.20
CA GLU A 50 5.75 1.98 -8.72
C GLU A 50 6.47 2.22 -7.38
N MET A 51 6.54 1.19 -6.52
CA MET A 51 7.28 1.28 -5.24
C MET A 51 8.77 0.96 -5.34
N GLY A 52 9.26 0.50 -6.51
CA GLY A 52 10.62 -0.04 -6.63
C GLY A 52 10.84 -1.31 -5.80
N MET A 53 9.78 -2.08 -5.53
CA MET A 53 9.85 -3.34 -4.78
C MET A 53 9.71 -4.53 -5.73
N SER A 54 10.32 -5.67 -5.36
CA SER A 54 10.07 -6.91 -6.07
C SER A 54 8.63 -7.39 -5.83
N PRO A 55 7.99 -8.05 -6.80
CA PRO A 55 6.66 -8.63 -6.59
C PRO A 55 6.62 -9.58 -5.38
N GLY A 56 7.71 -10.33 -5.14
CA GLY A 56 7.84 -11.20 -3.97
C GLY A 56 7.81 -10.45 -2.63
N ALA A 57 8.39 -9.24 -2.56
CA ALA A 57 8.31 -8.40 -1.36
C ALA A 57 6.88 -7.87 -1.11
N VAL A 58 6.10 -7.68 -2.18
CA VAL A 58 4.68 -7.34 -2.06
C VAL A 58 3.87 -8.53 -1.59
N PHE A 59 4.11 -9.73 -2.15
CA PHE A 59 3.46 -10.97 -1.70
C PHE A 59 3.77 -11.35 -0.24
N ALA A 60 4.91 -10.91 0.30
CA ALA A 60 5.21 -11.05 1.73
C ALA A 60 4.32 -10.19 2.65
N ASN A 61 3.63 -9.19 2.09
CA ASN A 61 2.74 -8.28 2.82
C ASN A 61 1.25 -8.47 2.47
N VAL A 62 0.92 -8.96 1.27
CA VAL A 62 -0.44 -9.20 0.80
C VAL A 62 -0.56 -10.54 0.11
N VAL A 63 -1.60 -11.31 0.46
CA VAL A 63 -1.81 -12.67 -0.07
C VAL A 63 -2.39 -12.64 -1.48
N SER A 64 -3.30 -11.69 -1.75
CA SER A 64 -3.96 -11.59 -3.05
C SER A 64 -4.24 -10.14 -3.46
N LYS A 65 -4.58 -9.95 -4.74
CA LYS A 65 -5.00 -8.65 -5.30
C LYS A 65 -6.26 -8.14 -4.60
N ALA A 66 -7.18 -9.06 -4.31
CA ALA A 66 -8.39 -8.77 -3.56
C ALA A 66 -8.09 -8.32 -2.12
N ASP A 67 -7.10 -8.93 -1.47
CA ASP A 67 -6.67 -8.49 -0.13
C ASP A 67 -6.00 -7.12 -0.18
N LEU A 68 -5.15 -6.85 -1.17
CA LEU A 68 -4.58 -5.52 -1.33
C LEU A 68 -5.67 -4.47 -1.56
N TRP A 69 -6.69 -4.80 -2.35
CA TRP A 69 -7.87 -3.95 -2.54
C TRP A 69 -8.64 -3.72 -1.24
N ARG A 70 -8.94 -4.77 -0.48
CA ARG A 70 -9.60 -4.66 0.84
C ARG A 70 -8.77 -3.82 1.80
N LEU A 71 -7.45 -3.97 1.81
CA LEU A 71 -6.56 -3.19 2.66
C LEU A 71 -6.47 -1.73 2.25
N ALA A 72 -6.55 -1.46 0.95
CA ALA A 72 -6.50 -0.11 0.42
C ALA A 72 -7.85 0.61 0.55
N MET A 73 -8.96 -0.07 0.26
CA MET A 73 -10.28 0.54 0.13
C MET A 73 -11.22 0.23 1.30
N GLY A 74 -11.04 -0.90 1.97
CA GLY A 74 -11.95 -1.40 3.01
C GLY A 74 -13.20 -2.10 2.47
N TYR A 75 -13.25 -2.40 1.17
CA TYR A 75 -14.41 -3.02 0.49
C TYR A 75 -14.02 -4.32 -0.20
N GLU A 76 -15.01 -5.20 -0.37
CA GLU A 76 -14.90 -6.39 -1.20
C GLU A 76 -14.78 -5.99 -2.69
N PRO A 77 -13.78 -6.48 -3.45
CA PRO A 77 -13.79 -6.37 -4.90
C PRO A 77 -14.81 -7.37 -5.51
N PRO A 78 -15.46 -7.07 -6.66
CA PRO A 78 -15.31 -5.91 -7.53
C PRO A 78 -16.50 -4.96 -7.38
N VAL A 79 -16.50 -4.11 -6.35
CA VAL A 79 -17.51 -3.05 -6.24
C VAL A 79 -16.93 -1.77 -6.84
N ASP A 80 -17.10 -1.58 -8.15
CA ASP A 80 -16.93 -0.27 -8.82
C ASP A 80 -18.14 0.64 -8.56
N GLY A 81 -18.46 0.80 -7.28
CA GLY A 81 -19.54 1.66 -6.81
C GLY A 81 -19.09 3.12 -6.70
N PRO A 82 -20.01 4.09 -6.83
CA PRO A 82 -19.71 5.52 -6.65
C PRO A 82 -19.10 5.84 -5.27
N ALA A 83 -19.40 5.05 -4.23
CA ALA A 83 -18.82 5.19 -2.90
C ALA A 83 -17.31 4.89 -2.88
N VAL A 84 -16.89 3.79 -3.50
CA VAL A 84 -15.47 3.42 -3.63
C VAL A 84 -14.73 4.48 -4.46
N ARG A 85 -15.37 4.96 -5.55
CA ARG A 85 -14.84 6.06 -6.37
C ARG A 85 -14.65 7.38 -5.62
N LYS A 86 -15.55 7.74 -4.70
CA LYS A 86 -15.41 8.95 -3.88
C LYS A 86 -14.21 8.85 -2.95
N VAL A 87 -14.00 7.69 -2.33
CA VAL A 87 -12.84 7.43 -1.47
C VAL A 87 -11.54 7.44 -2.28
N LEU A 88 -11.56 6.83 -3.46
CA LEU A 88 -10.44 6.81 -4.41
C LEU A 88 -10.02 8.21 -4.85
N ARG A 89 -10.94 9.03 -5.35
CA ARG A 89 -10.66 10.41 -5.77
C ARG A 89 -10.12 11.26 -4.62
N ALA A 90 -10.68 11.11 -3.42
CA ALA A 90 -10.20 11.82 -2.24
C ALA A 90 -8.78 11.39 -1.84
N ALA A 91 -8.44 10.10 -1.97
CA ALA A 91 -7.10 9.60 -1.69
C ALA A 91 -6.08 10.00 -2.77
N ALA A 92 -6.47 9.95 -4.04
CA ALA A 92 -5.64 10.36 -5.17
C ALA A 92 -5.31 11.86 -5.12
N GLY A 93 -6.29 12.70 -4.77
CA GLY A 93 -6.08 14.13 -4.55
C GLY A 93 -5.05 14.41 -3.45
N ARG A 94 -5.13 13.70 -2.32
CA ARG A 94 -4.12 13.81 -1.24
C ARG A 94 -2.74 13.34 -1.68
N ALA A 95 -2.65 12.23 -2.41
CA ALA A 95 -1.38 11.72 -2.92
C ALA A 95 -0.74 12.67 -3.95
N ALA A 96 -1.53 13.32 -4.80
CA ALA A 96 -1.04 14.32 -5.76
C ALA A 96 -0.47 15.55 -5.05
N VAL A 97 -1.11 16.02 -3.98
CA VAL A 97 -0.63 17.14 -3.15
C VAL A 97 0.69 16.78 -2.45
N GLU A 98 0.80 15.58 -1.87
CA GLU A 98 2.04 15.11 -1.25
C GLU A 98 3.18 14.96 -2.27
N ALA A 99 2.89 14.41 -3.45
CA ALA A 99 3.88 14.29 -4.52
C ALA A 99 4.38 15.65 -5.03
N PHE A 100 3.48 16.64 -5.11
CA PHE A 100 3.84 18.02 -5.47
C PHE A 100 4.71 18.66 -4.38
N ARG A 101 4.37 18.45 -3.11
CA ARG A 101 5.14 18.94 -1.96
C ARG A 101 6.55 18.35 -1.91
N ALA A 102 6.67 17.04 -2.07
CA ALA A 102 7.97 16.34 -2.07
C ALA A 102 8.91 16.84 -3.19
N ARG A 103 8.36 17.20 -4.36
CA ARG A 103 9.14 17.82 -5.46
C ARG A 103 9.60 19.25 -5.15
N ARG A 104 8.83 20.00 -4.37
CA ARG A 104 9.14 21.39 -3.97
C ARG A 104 10.20 21.47 -2.87
N GLU A 105 10.32 20.45 -2.03
CA GLU A 105 11.29 20.41 -0.92
C GLU A 105 12.69 19.87 -1.36
N ALA A 106 12.80 19.33 -2.58
CA ALA A 106 14.03 18.76 -3.13
C ALA A 106 14.80 19.69 -4.09
N ALA A 107 14.38 20.95 -4.23
CA ALA A 107 14.97 21.97 -5.10
C ALA A 107 15.41 23.18 -4.25
#